data_AF-A0A1B6K725-F1
#
_entry.id   AF-A0A1B6K725-F1
#
_cell.length_a   1.000
_cell.length_b   1.000
_cell.length_c   1.000
_cell.angle_alpha   90.00
_cell.angle_beta   90.00
_cell.angle_gamma   90.00
#
_symmetry.space_group_name_H-M   'P 1'
#
loop_
_entity.id
_entity.type
_entity.pdbx_description
1 polymer ?
#
loop_
_entity_poly.entity_id
_entity_poly.type
_entity_poly.pdbx_seq_one_letter_code
_entity_poly.pdbx_strand_id
1 'polypeptide(L)'
;LDPMTPVVRDLDGQVYVREHDGSLLAGGFEPVAKPAYEDGSIPYSPVERVLPEDWDHFHVLLEQLLHRVPRLGSAVLHKLTNGPEGFSPDCKWIIGEAPELRNYHVVAGMKTVGISAAGGVGRATAERIINGLFPYDMYELDICRFLGLHNNRKFLRDRSREAPGLHYALPYPFREFRTGRNLRMSPIYPRLREAGAVFGQVMGYERP
;
A
#
# COMPACT_ATOMS: atom_id res chain seq x y z
N LEU A 1 13.28 -10.41 25.32
CA LEU A 1 13.23 -8.93 25.31
C LEU A 1 12.12 -8.49 26.26
N ASP A 2 12.16 -7.27 26.78
CA ASP A 2 11.08 -6.74 27.61
C ASP A 2 9.82 -6.52 26.75
N PRO A 3 8.63 -7.03 27.12
CA PRO A 3 7.39 -6.80 26.37
C PRO A 3 7.03 -5.31 26.16
N MET A 4 7.56 -4.42 26.99
CA MET A 4 7.39 -2.97 26.88
C MET A 4 8.44 -2.30 25.99
N THR A 5 9.30 -3.08 25.32
CA THR A 5 10.27 -2.54 24.35
C THR A 5 9.51 -1.78 23.26
N PRO A 6 9.89 -0.51 22.98
CA PRO A 6 9.17 0.30 22.01
C PRO A 6 9.28 -0.27 20.60
N VAL A 7 8.21 -0.08 19.82
CA VAL A 7 8.25 -0.32 18.37
C VAL A 7 9.14 0.72 17.72
N VAL A 8 10.14 0.26 16.96
CA VAL A 8 11.05 1.12 16.20
C VAL A 8 10.64 1.09 14.73
N ARG A 9 10.61 2.27 14.09
CA ARG A 9 10.47 2.42 12.65
C ARG A 9 11.66 3.21 12.13
N ASP A 10 12.40 2.62 11.23
CA ASP A 10 13.46 3.26 10.47
C ASP A 10 12.92 3.61 9.09
N LEU A 11 12.57 4.88 8.89
CA LEU A 11 11.97 5.34 7.64
C LEU A 11 12.96 5.31 6.48
N ASP A 12 14.24 5.63 6.75
CA ASP A 12 15.29 5.63 5.74
C ASP A 12 15.63 4.21 5.29
N GLY A 13 15.72 3.29 6.26
CA GLY A 13 15.91 1.86 6.01
C GLY A 13 14.65 1.10 5.57
N GLN A 14 13.49 1.76 5.56
CA GLN A 14 12.18 1.20 5.19
C GLN A 14 11.74 -0.02 6.02
N VAL A 15 12.19 -0.09 7.28
CA VAL A 15 11.99 -1.24 8.16
C VAL A 15 11.36 -0.86 9.49
N TYR A 16 10.71 -1.82 10.12
CA TYR A 16 10.24 -1.73 11.49
C TYR A 16 10.68 -2.93 12.29
N VAL A 17 10.80 -2.72 13.60
CA VAL A 17 11.20 -3.75 14.56
C VAL A 17 10.31 -3.62 15.79
N ARG A 18 9.78 -4.74 16.27
CA ARG A 18 9.04 -4.81 17.53
C ARG A 18 9.41 -6.06 18.32
N GLU A 19 9.13 -6.00 19.62
CA GLU A 19 9.15 -7.20 20.44
C GLU A 19 7.98 -8.12 20.05
N HIS A 20 8.24 -9.43 20.11
CA HIS A 20 7.24 -10.48 19.98
C HIS A 20 7.67 -11.72 20.76
N ASP A 21 6.96 -12.03 21.85
CA ASP A 21 7.13 -13.24 22.66
C ASP A 21 8.59 -13.50 23.08
N GLY A 22 9.25 -12.47 23.58
CA GLY A 22 10.64 -12.48 24.01
C GLY A 22 11.65 -12.33 22.87
N SER A 23 11.22 -12.33 21.61
CA SER A 23 12.03 -12.25 20.40
C SER A 23 11.85 -10.92 19.66
N LEU A 24 12.60 -10.71 18.58
CA LEU A 24 12.39 -9.60 17.66
C LEU A 24 11.56 -10.07 16.46
N LEU A 25 10.49 -9.33 16.16
CA LEU A 25 9.83 -9.39 14.87
C LEU A 25 10.22 -8.15 14.09
N ALA A 26 10.79 -8.37 12.91
CA ALA A 26 11.24 -7.31 12.03
C ALA A 26 10.70 -7.54 10.62
N GLY A 27 10.43 -6.44 9.91
CA GLY A 27 9.93 -6.45 8.55
C GLY A 27 10.01 -5.06 7.95
N GLY A 28 9.50 -4.89 6.74
CA GLY A 28 9.54 -3.60 6.06
C GLY A 28 8.73 -3.62 4.78
N PHE A 29 8.85 -2.53 4.02
CA PHE A 29 8.30 -2.42 2.67
C PHE A 29 9.45 -2.12 1.74
N GLU A 30 9.76 -3.05 0.85
CA GLU A 30 10.82 -2.89 -0.13
C GLU A 30 10.51 -1.77 -1.14
N PRO A 31 11.52 -1.11 -1.71
CA PRO A 31 11.32 -0.03 -2.68
C PRO A 31 10.57 -0.47 -3.95
N VAL A 32 10.75 -1.74 -4.35
CA VAL A 32 10.13 -2.33 -5.54
C VAL A 32 9.42 -3.60 -5.12
N ALA A 33 8.11 -3.54 -4.96
CA ALA A 33 7.33 -4.69 -4.51
C ALA A 33 7.06 -5.71 -5.61
N LYS A 34 6.85 -6.96 -5.22
CA LYS A 34 6.46 -8.06 -6.12
C LYS A 34 4.94 -8.27 -6.06
N PRO A 35 4.20 -8.11 -7.19
CA PRO A 35 2.79 -8.43 -7.21
C PRO A 35 2.58 -9.94 -7.01
N ALA A 36 1.71 -10.30 -6.07
CA ALA A 36 1.25 -11.68 -5.92
C ALA A 36 0.04 -11.96 -6.84
N TYR A 37 -0.17 -13.23 -7.16
CA TYR A 37 -1.34 -13.71 -7.91
C TYR A 37 -1.58 -12.98 -9.24
N GLU A 38 -0.51 -12.77 -10.02
CA GLU A 38 -0.59 -12.06 -11.31
C GLU A 38 -1.52 -12.78 -12.34
N ASP A 39 -1.76 -14.08 -12.16
CA ASP A 39 -2.70 -14.88 -12.95
C ASP A 39 -4.17 -14.62 -12.57
N GLY A 40 -4.42 -13.90 -11.47
CA GLY A 40 -5.74 -13.60 -10.93
C GLY A 40 -6.31 -14.68 -10.01
N SER A 41 -5.58 -15.76 -9.75
CA SER A 41 -6.03 -16.87 -8.90
C SER A 41 -5.62 -16.62 -7.46
N ILE A 42 -6.51 -16.08 -6.65
CA ILE A 42 -6.26 -15.86 -5.22
C ILE A 42 -6.85 -17.03 -4.42
N PRO A 43 -6.04 -17.82 -3.69
CA PRO A 43 -6.55 -18.91 -2.85
C PRO A 43 -7.59 -18.42 -1.84
N TYR A 44 -8.60 -19.22 -1.56
CA TYR A 44 -9.64 -18.83 -0.60
C TYR A 44 -9.12 -18.87 0.84
N SER A 45 -8.37 -19.91 1.19
CA SER A 45 -7.86 -20.09 2.56
C SER A 45 -6.68 -19.16 2.85
N PRO A 46 -6.65 -18.48 4.02
CA PRO A 46 -5.50 -17.70 4.45
C PRO A 46 -4.20 -18.53 4.54
N VAL A 47 -4.30 -19.82 4.89
CA VAL A 47 -3.14 -20.72 5.01
C VAL A 47 -2.50 -20.97 3.64
N GLU A 48 -3.31 -21.06 2.60
CA GLU A 48 -2.86 -21.24 1.21
C GLU A 48 -2.32 -19.93 0.60
N ARG A 49 -2.56 -18.79 1.27
CA ARG A 49 -2.02 -17.49 0.83
C ARG A 49 -0.60 -17.22 1.29
N VAL A 50 0.00 -18.10 2.09
CA VAL A 50 1.40 -17.96 2.50
C VAL A 50 2.29 -18.26 1.29
N LEU A 51 3.10 -17.29 0.89
CA LEU A 51 4.03 -17.42 -0.23
C LEU A 51 5.34 -18.08 0.26
N PRO A 52 6.09 -18.73 -0.64
CA PRO A 52 7.44 -19.19 -0.33
C PRO A 52 8.31 -18.05 0.18
N GLU A 53 9.24 -18.37 1.08
CA GLU A 53 10.28 -17.43 1.51
C GLU A 53 11.07 -16.93 0.30
N ASP A 54 11.32 -15.62 0.24
CA ASP A 54 12.07 -14.97 -0.83
C ASP A 54 13.18 -14.11 -0.22
N TRP A 55 14.29 -14.78 0.08
CA TRP A 55 15.44 -14.18 0.75
C TRP A 55 16.12 -13.12 -0.10
N ASP A 56 16.18 -13.32 -1.42
CA ASP A 56 16.77 -12.36 -2.35
C ASP A 56 15.96 -11.05 -2.38
N HIS A 57 14.63 -11.16 -2.34
CA HIS A 57 13.75 -10.00 -2.27
C HIS A 57 13.82 -9.30 -0.91
N PHE A 58 13.87 -10.08 0.17
CA PHE A 58 13.98 -9.56 1.53
C PHE A 58 15.37 -8.97 1.84
N HIS A 59 16.39 -9.30 1.05
CA HIS A 59 17.79 -8.96 1.32
C HIS A 59 18.01 -7.46 1.57
N VAL A 60 17.39 -6.59 0.76
CA VAL A 60 17.53 -5.12 0.92
C VAL A 60 17.04 -4.63 2.28
N LEU A 61 15.97 -5.23 2.81
CA LEU A 61 15.45 -4.91 4.14
C LEU A 61 16.33 -5.51 5.23
N LEU A 62 16.83 -6.74 5.02
CA LEU A 62 17.73 -7.41 5.94
C LEU A 62 19.03 -6.61 6.15
N GLU A 63 19.62 -6.05 5.09
CA GLU A 63 20.80 -5.19 5.21
C GLU A 63 20.53 -3.97 6.10
N GLN A 64 19.39 -3.31 5.93
CA GLN A 64 18.98 -2.17 6.75
C GLN A 64 18.71 -2.58 8.20
N LEU A 65 18.09 -3.74 8.42
CA LEU A 65 17.87 -4.30 9.75
C LEU A 65 19.19 -4.59 10.48
N LEU A 66 20.16 -5.19 9.80
CA LEU A 66 21.48 -5.47 10.36
C LEU A 66 22.27 -4.18 10.64
N HIS A 67 22.14 -3.17 9.77
CA HIS A 67 22.74 -1.86 10.01
C HIS A 67 22.12 -1.18 11.24
N ARG A 68 20.79 -1.16 11.34
CA ARG A 68 20.07 -0.49 12.43
C ARG A 68 20.17 -1.22 13.77
N VAL A 69 20.18 -2.55 13.73
CA VAL A 69 20.25 -3.42 14.91
C VAL A 69 21.36 -4.47 14.72
N PRO A 70 22.64 -4.11 14.92
CA PRO A 70 23.78 -5.00 14.65
C PRO A 70 23.73 -6.35 15.38
N ARG A 71 23.09 -6.40 16.56
CA ARG A 71 22.91 -7.66 17.31
C ARG A 71 22.06 -8.70 16.57
N LEU A 72 21.26 -8.32 15.58
CA LEU A 72 20.52 -9.26 14.72
C LEU A 72 21.46 -10.19 13.95
N GLY A 73 22.70 -9.76 13.64
CA GLY A 73 23.67 -10.60 12.94
C GLY A 73 24.12 -11.84 13.73
N SER A 74 23.93 -11.84 15.05
CA SER A 74 24.18 -12.98 15.94
C SER A 74 22.90 -13.69 16.40
N ALA A 75 21.73 -13.23 15.96
CA ALA A 75 20.46 -13.81 16.37
C ALA A 75 20.19 -15.13 15.63
N VAL A 76 19.43 -16.02 16.27
CA VAL A 76 18.94 -17.23 15.62
C VAL A 76 17.67 -16.88 14.84
N LEU A 77 17.70 -17.13 13.54
CA LEU A 77 16.53 -17.00 12.69
C LEU A 77 15.49 -18.05 13.08
N HIS A 78 14.27 -17.59 13.42
CA HIS A 78 13.16 -18.50 13.66
C HIS A 78 12.43 -18.86 12.35
N LYS A 79 12.00 -17.85 11.58
CA LYS A 79 11.24 -18.02 10.34
C LYS A 79 11.23 -16.71 9.53
N LEU A 80 11.24 -16.79 8.20
CA LEU A 80 10.82 -15.70 7.33
C LEU A 80 9.37 -15.95 6.87
N THR A 81 8.51 -14.94 6.98
CA THR A 81 7.12 -15.06 6.51
C THR A 81 6.91 -14.15 5.32
N ASN A 82 6.57 -14.74 4.19
CA ASN A 82 6.19 -14.00 2.99
C ASN A 82 4.67 -14.07 2.82
N GLY A 83 4.00 -12.93 2.99
CA GLY A 83 2.54 -12.83 2.97
C GLY A 83 2.09 -11.74 2.00
N PRO A 84 1.11 -12.01 1.13
CA PRO A 84 0.53 -11.00 0.26
C PRO A 84 -0.33 -10.04 1.09
N GLU A 85 -0.23 -8.76 0.79
CA GLU A 85 -1.05 -7.71 1.39
C GLU A 85 -1.80 -6.92 0.32
N GLY A 86 -3.00 -6.45 0.64
CA GLY A 86 -3.87 -5.73 -0.29
C GLY A 86 -3.54 -4.23 -0.32
N PHE A 87 -2.96 -3.77 -1.42
CA PHE A 87 -2.69 -2.36 -1.68
C PHE A 87 -3.66 -1.81 -2.74
N SER A 88 -4.17 -0.60 -2.50
CA SER A 88 -4.81 0.20 -3.54
C SER A 88 -3.76 0.91 -4.42
N PRO A 89 -4.13 1.37 -5.63
CA PRO A 89 -3.20 2.03 -6.55
C PRO A 89 -2.54 3.31 -6.03
N ASP A 90 -3.17 3.96 -5.04
CA ASP A 90 -2.70 5.18 -4.40
C ASP A 90 -2.21 4.96 -2.96
N CYS A 91 -2.15 3.70 -2.51
CA CYS A 91 -1.79 3.31 -1.15
C CYS A 91 -2.70 3.83 -0.03
N LYS A 92 -3.89 4.34 -0.35
CA LYS A 92 -4.92 4.75 0.61
C LYS A 92 -6.05 3.73 0.71
N TRP A 93 -6.76 3.68 1.83
CA TRP A 93 -7.89 2.76 1.98
C TRP A 93 -9.04 3.11 1.02
N ILE A 94 -9.88 2.13 0.71
CA ILE A 94 -11.06 2.30 -0.12
C ILE A 94 -12.27 2.11 0.78
N ILE A 95 -13.04 3.18 0.99
CA ILE A 95 -14.19 3.20 1.90
C ILE A 95 -15.35 3.89 1.19
N GLY A 96 -16.55 3.32 1.22
CA GLY A 96 -17.74 4.00 0.65
C GLY A 96 -18.78 3.03 0.12
N GLU A 97 -19.87 3.58 -0.40
CA GLU A 97 -20.86 2.81 -1.16
C GLU A 97 -20.42 2.74 -2.62
N ALA A 98 -20.47 1.55 -3.22
CA ALA A 98 -20.11 1.37 -4.63
C ALA A 98 -21.06 2.16 -5.55
N PRO A 99 -20.55 3.00 -6.47
CA PRO A 99 -21.40 3.82 -7.34
C PRO A 99 -22.39 3.02 -8.20
N GLU A 100 -22.03 1.79 -8.54
CA GLU A 100 -22.78 0.92 -9.45
C GLU A 100 -23.86 0.10 -8.72
N LEU A 101 -23.86 0.06 -7.38
CA LEU A 101 -24.68 -0.85 -6.58
C LEU A 101 -25.27 -0.14 -5.36
N ARG A 102 -26.60 -0.22 -5.23
CA ARG A 102 -27.30 0.32 -4.05
C ARG A 102 -27.05 -0.53 -2.81
N ASN A 103 -26.76 0.11 -1.69
CA ASN A 103 -26.52 -0.50 -0.37
C ASN A 103 -25.35 -1.48 -0.36
N TYR A 104 -24.38 -1.34 -1.26
CA TYR A 104 -23.17 -2.16 -1.29
C TYR A 104 -21.98 -1.35 -0.77
N HIS A 105 -21.58 -1.60 0.47
CA HIS A 105 -20.50 -0.87 1.13
C HIS A 105 -19.16 -1.63 1.01
N VAL A 106 -18.13 -0.91 0.60
CA VAL A 106 -16.76 -1.40 0.44
C VAL A 106 -15.89 -0.79 1.52
N VAL A 107 -15.13 -1.65 2.19
CA VAL A 107 -14.00 -1.28 3.06
C VAL A 107 -12.85 -2.21 2.68
N ALA A 108 -11.90 -1.72 1.90
CA ALA A 108 -10.85 -2.52 1.28
C ALA A 108 -9.51 -1.80 1.21
N GLY A 109 -8.45 -2.54 0.87
CA GLY A 109 -7.09 -2.00 0.77
C GLY A 109 -6.52 -1.50 2.11
N MET A 110 -7.01 -2.04 3.22
CA MET A 110 -6.58 -1.69 4.59
C MET A 110 -5.21 -2.27 4.93
N LYS A 111 -4.18 -1.85 4.19
CA LYS A 111 -2.79 -2.25 4.43
C LYS A 111 -2.25 -1.75 5.76
N THR A 112 -1.23 -2.42 6.29
CA THR A 112 -0.26 -1.99 7.32
C THR A 112 -0.86 -1.53 8.64
N VAL A 113 -1.53 -0.38 8.61
CA VAL A 113 -2.22 0.28 9.72
C VAL A 113 -3.68 -0.20 9.83
N GLY A 114 -4.11 -1.11 8.94
CA GLY A 114 -5.47 -1.62 8.87
C GLY A 114 -5.98 -2.18 10.21
N ILE A 115 -5.17 -2.97 10.92
CA ILE A 115 -5.54 -3.52 12.23
C ILE A 115 -5.76 -2.39 13.25
N SER A 116 -4.82 -1.45 13.36
CA SER A 116 -4.94 -0.32 14.29
C SER A 116 -6.08 0.63 13.94
N ALA A 117 -6.41 0.78 12.66
CA ALA A 117 -7.46 1.67 12.18
C ALA A 117 -8.85 1.02 12.12
N ALA A 118 -8.93 -0.31 12.23
CA ALA A 118 -10.16 -1.08 12.02
C ALA A 118 -11.32 -0.59 12.88
N GLY A 119 -11.07 -0.24 14.14
CA GLY A 119 -12.11 0.29 15.03
C GLY A 119 -12.71 1.61 14.55
N GLY A 120 -11.87 2.55 14.13
CA GLY A 120 -12.30 3.86 13.63
C GLY A 120 -13.02 3.76 12.28
N VAL A 121 -12.45 2.98 11.36
CA VAL A 121 -13.05 2.73 10.03
C VAL A 121 -14.38 2.00 10.15
N GLY A 122 -14.47 1.00 11.04
CA GLY A 122 -15.71 0.28 11.33
C GLY A 122 -16.80 1.21 11.84
N ARG A 123 -16.48 2.09 12.80
CA ARG A 123 -17.42 3.10 13.29
C ARG A 123 -17.86 4.06 12.17
N ALA A 124 -16.93 4.63 11.43
CA ALA A 124 -17.26 5.58 10.36
C ALA A 124 -18.15 4.93 9.27
N THR A 125 -17.90 3.66 8.96
CA THR A 125 -18.72 2.90 8.01
C THR A 125 -20.13 2.65 8.56
N ALA A 126 -20.26 2.26 9.83
CA ALA A 126 -21.56 2.07 10.47
C ALA A 126 -22.38 3.37 10.52
N GLU A 127 -21.74 4.49 10.88
CA GLU A 127 -22.38 5.82 10.89
C GLU A 127 -22.88 6.20 9.50
N ARG A 128 -22.10 5.91 8.44
CA ARG A 128 -22.55 6.12 7.06
C ARG A 128 -23.74 5.25 6.68
N ILE A 129 -23.76 3.98 7.08
CA ILE A 129 -24.87 3.07 6.79
C ILE A 129 -26.16 3.55 7.47
N ILE A 130 -26.08 4.03 8.71
CA ILE A 130 -27.25 4.46 9.49
C ILE A 130 -27.74 5.85 9.07
N ASN A 131 -26.82 6.81 8.91
CA ASN A 131 -27.14 8.23 8.70
C ASN A 131 -27.00 8.69 7.24
N GLY A 132 -26.49 7.84 6.35
CA GLY A 132 -26.24 8.15 4.93
C GLY A 132 -24.95 8.94 4.66
N LEU A 133 -24.24 9.38 5.70
CA LEU A 133 -23.07 10.27 5.60
C LEU A 133 -21.96 9.84 6.56
N PHE A 134 -20.70 10.06 6.18
CA PHE A 134 -19.59 9.86 7.10
C PHE A 134 -19.58 10.92 8.22
N PRO A 135 -19.13 10.57 9.43
CA PRO A 135 -19.03 11.52 10.54
C PRO A 135 -17.89 12.54 10.39
N TYR A 136 -16.95 12.28 9.48
CA TYR A 136 -15.78 13.12 9.18
C TYR A 136 -15.59 13.23 7.67
N ASP A 137 -14.77 14.17 7.21
CA ASP A 137 -14.37 14.24 5.81
C ASP A 137 -13.48 13.03 5.46
N MET A 138 -14.02 12.15 4.62
CA MET A 138 -13.38 10.92 4.15
C MET A 138 -13.14 10.97 2.63
N TYR A 139 -13.20 12.15 2.00
CA TYR A 139 -13.17 12.28 0.54
C TYR A 139 -11.95 11.60 -0.09
N GLU A 140 -10.77 11.70 0.53
CA GLU A 140 -9.55 11.05 0.02
C GLU A 140 -9.58 9.52 0.07
N LEU A 141 -10.45 8.95 0.90
CA LEU A 141 -10.63 7.51 1.07
C LEU A 141 -11.87 6.98 0.34
N ASP A 142 -12.69 7.88 -0.24
CA ASP A 142 -13.91 7.52 -0.92
C ASP A 142 -13.64 6.64 -2.15
N ILE A 143 -14.46 5.63 -2.36
CA ILE A 143 -14.35 4.70 -3.51
C ILE A 143 -14.50 5.42 -4.86
N CYS A 144 -15.27 6.51 -4.92
CA CYS A 144 -15.53 7.26 -6.16
C CYS A 144 -14.29 7.97 -6.71
N ARG A 145 -13.18 8.00 -5.98
CA ARG A 145 -11.92 8.59 -6.50
C ARG A 145 -11.28 7.74 -7.60
N PHE A 146 -11.68 6.48 -7.75
CA PHE A 146 -11.22 5.62 -8.83
C PHE A 146 -12.24 5.58 -9.97
N LEU A 147 -11.74 5.73 -11.19
CA LEU A 147 -12.49 5.52 -12.42
C LEU A 147 -12.40 4.05 -12.85
N GLY A 148 -13.33 3.59 -13.69
CA GLY A 148 -13.29 2.22 -14.25
C GLY A 148 -11.98 1.88 -14.98
N LEU A 149 -11.29 2.87 -15.52
CA LEU A 149 -9.95 2.71 -16.13
C LEU A 149 -8.84 2.33 -15.14
N HIS A 150 -9.01 2.65 -13.85
CA HIS A 150 -8.09 2.22 -12.80
C HIS A 150 -8.31 0.75 -12.43
N ASN A 151 -9.46 0.15 -12.80
CA ASN A 151 -9.69 -1.30 -12.68
C ASN A 151 -9.11 -2.07 -13.88
N ASN A 152 -7.89 -1.72 -14.26
CA ASN A 152 -7.15 -2.36 -15.35
C ASN A 152 -6.00 -3.18 -14.76
N ARG A 153 -5.91 -4.47 -15.09
CA ARG A 153 -4.88 -5.38 -14.53
C ARG A 153 -3.45 -4.88 -14.71
N LYS A 154 -3.13 -4.30 -15.88
CA LYS A 154 -1.80 -3.75 -16.14
C LYS A 154 -1.53 -2.54 -15.25
N PHE A 155 -2.48 -1.60 -15.18
CA PHE A 155 -2.37 -0.44 -14.29
C PHE A 155 -2.19 -0.86 -12.82
N LEU A 156 -3.04 -1.77 -12.33
CA LEU A 156 -2.96 -2.27 -10.96
C LEU A 156 -1.63 -2.95 -10.69
N ARG A 157 -1.15 -3.82 -11.59
CA ARG A 157 0.15 -4.48 -11.47
C ARG A 157 1.31 -3.49 -11.39
N ASP A 158 1.33 -2.51 -12.29
CA ASP A 158 2.39 -1.50 -12.35
C ASP A 158 2.38 -0.61 -11.09
N ARG A 159 1.19 -0.26 -10.60
CA ARG A 159 1.00 0.54 -9.38
C ARG A 159 1.38 -0.22 -8.12
N SER A 160 0.98 -1.48 -8.00
CA SER A 160 1.30 -2.33 -6.85
C SER A 160 2.80 -2.59 -6.68
N ARG A 161 3.62 -2.39 -7.71
CA ARG A 161 5.09 -2.45 -7.61
C ARG A 161 5.71 -1.23 -6.96
N GLU A 162 5.13 -0.05 -7.20
CA GLU A 162 5.66 1.23 -6.72
C GLU A 162 5.06 1.61 -5.37
N ALA A 163 3.74 1.44 -5.21
CA ALA A 163 3.00 2.03 -4.12
C ALA A 163 3.46 1.54 -2.73
N PRO A 164 3.74 0.23 -2.49
CA PRO A 164 4.27 -0.23 -1.20
C PRO A 164 5.59 0.45 -0.81
N GLY A 165 6.52 0.61 -1.75
CA GLY A 165 7.82 1.25 -1.52
C GLY A 165 7.73 2.73 -1.13
N LEU A 166 6.58 3.37 -1.36
CA LEU A 166 6.33 4.75 -0.91
C LEU A 166 5.84 4.84 0.53
N HIS A 167 5.59 3.73 1.22
CA HIS A 167 5.01 3.74 2.57
C HIS A 167 5.85 4.53 3.58
N TYR A 168 7.17 4.40 3.52
CA TYR A 168 8.11 5.13 4.39
C TYR A 168 8.77 6.34 3.71
N ALA A 169 8.44 6.61 2.45
CA ALA A 169 9.03 7.72 1.71
C ALA A 169 8.45 9.07 2.16
N LEU A 170 9.33 10.06 2.42
CA LEU A 170 8.94 11.42 2.81
C LEU A 170 7.88 12.02 1.87
N PRO A 171 6.65 12.37 2.32
CA PRO A 171 5.57 12.81 1.43
C PRO A 171 5.77 14.27 0.99
N TYR A 172 6.66 14.48 0.02
CA TYR A 172 6.84 15.81 -0.58
C TYR A 172 5.53 16.28 -1.23
N PRO A 173 5.20 17.58 -1.14
CA PRO A 173 4.06 18.15 -1.85
C PRO A 173 4.13 17.83 -3.35
N PHE A 174 2.97 17.54 -3.94
CA PHE A 174 2.84 17.25 -5.37
C PHE A 174 3.68 16.07 -5.87
N ARG A 175 3.99 15.10 -4.98
CA ARG A 175 4.59 13.84 -5.41
C ARG A 175 3.67 13.14 -6.42
N GLU A 176 4.24 12.83 -7.56
CA GLU A 176 3.60 12.02 -8.60
C GLU A 176 4.17 10.61 -8.61
N PHE A 177 3.31 9.65 -8.93
CA PHE A 177 3.76 8.29 -9.17
C PHE A 177 4.40 8.18 -10.55
N ARG A 178 5.38 7.28 -10.66
CA ARG A 178 6.13 7.02 -11.88
C ARG A 178 5.46 5.96 -12.75
N THR A 179 4.72 5.03 -12.15
CA THR A 179 4.00 3.96 -12.87
C THR A 179 2.53 4.30 -13.10
N GLY A 180 1.85 3.53 -13.98
CA GLY A 180 0.43 3.74 -14.28
C GLY A 180 0.11 5.11 -14.90
N ARG A 181 1.02 5.64 -15.72
CA ARG A 181 0.93 6.94 -16.40
C ARG A 181 0.35 6.82 -17.81
N ASN A 182 0.01 7.97 -18.40
CA ASN A 182 -0.47 8.09 -19.78
C ASN A 182 -1.74 7.28 -20.09
N LEU A 183 -2.64 7.13 -19.10
CA LEU A 183 -3.92 6.44 -19.30
C LEU A 183 -4.85 7.26 -20.19
N ARG A 184 -4.85 8.58 -20.02
CA ARG A 184 -5.59 9.54 -20.83
C ARG A 184 -4.71 10.75 -21.11
N MET A 185 -4.70 11.19 -22.35
CA MET A 185 -3.95 12.35 -22.81
C MET A 185 -4.89 13.25 -23.61
N SER A 186 -4.74 14.57 -23.46
CA SER A 186 -5.42 15.52 -24.34
C SER A 186 -4.75 15.54 -25.72
N PRO A 187 -5.45 15.96 -26.79
CA PRO A 187 -4.84 16.08 -28.12
C PRO A 187 -3.61 17.00 -28.17
N ILE A 188 -3.50 17.94 -27.23
CA ILE A 188 -2.37 18.88 -27.12
C ILE A 188 -1.19 18.32 -26.31
N TYR A 189 -1.35 17.17 -25.65
CA TYR A 189 -0.30 16.55 -24.81
C TYR A 189 1.05 16.40 -25.54
N PRO A 190 1.14 15.88 -26.78
CA PRO A 190 2.42 15.72 -27.45
C PRO A 190 3.16 17.05 -27.64
N ARG A 191 2.45 18.12 -28.03
CA ARG A 191 3.02 19.46 -28.23
C ARG A 191 3.53 20.06 -26.92
N LEU A 192 2.78 19.89 -25.84
CA LEU A 192 3.18 20.41 -24.53
C LEU A 192 4.38 19.64 -23.97
N ARG A 193 4.43 18.33 -24.19
CA ARG A 193 5.59 17.51 -23.84
C ARG A 193 6.83 17.91 -24.63
N GLU A 194 6.70 18.15 -25.93
CA GLU A 194 7.81 18.68 -26.77
C GLU A 194 8.26 20.07 -26.30
N ALA A 195 7.35 20.90 -25.79
CA ALA A 195 7.66 22.20 -25.20
C ALA A 195 8.23 22.13 -23.77
N GLY A 196 8.43 20.93 -23.20
CA GLY A 196 9.04 20.75 -21.87
C GLY A 196 8.09 20.86 -20.68
N ALA A 197 6.78 20.68 -20.89
CA ALA A 197 5.82 20.67 -19.78
C ALA A 197 6.08 19.51 -18.79
N VAL A 198 5.90 19.78 -17.51
CA VAL A 198 6.01 18.80 -16.42
C VAL A 198 4.61 18.38 -16.02
N PHE A 199 4.29 17.10 -16.18
CA PHE A 199 2.92 16.62 -16.02
C PHE A 199 2.68 15.97 -14.66
N GLY A 200 1.58 16.36 -14.02
CA GLY A 200 0.92 15.59 -12.96
C GLY A 200 -0.19 14.70 -13.52
N GLN A 201 -0.70 13.78 -12.69
CA GLN A 201 -1.80 12.90 -13.05
C GLN A 201 -3.02 13.11 -12.15
N VAL A 202 -4.17 13.41 -12.75
CA VAL A 202 -5.45 13.49 -12.03
C VAL A 202 -6.48 12.67 -12.79
N MET A 203 -7.14 11.71 -12.11
CA MET A 203 -8.19 10.88 -12.72
C MET A 203 -7.76 10.22 -14.05
N GLY A 204 -6.49 9.79 -14.11
CA GLY A 204 -5.86 9.18 -15.27
C GLY A 204 -5.43 10.14 -16.38
N TYR A 205 -5.76 11.43 -16.30
CA TYR A 205 -5.30 12.45 -17.24
C TYR A 205 -3.93 12.99 -16.89
N GLU A 206 -3.05 13.04 -17.90
CA GLU A 206 -1.82 13.81 -17.86
C GLU A 206 -2.12 15.31 -17.98
N ARG A 207 -1.74 16.09 -16.97
CA ARG A 207 -1.99 17.52 -16.88
C ARG A 207 -0.68 18.29 -16.65
N PRO A 208 -0.33 19.23 -17.55
CA PRO A 208 0.87 20.07 -17.43
C PRO A 208 0.75 21.10 -16.30
#